data_AF-A0A8S3T7Y2-F1
#
_entry.id   AF-A0A8S3T7Y2-F1
#
_cell.length_a   1.000
_cell.length_b   1.000
_cell.length_c   1.000
_cell.angle_alpha   90.00
_cell.angle_beta   90.00
_cell.angle_gamma   90.00
#
_symmetry.space_group_name_H-M   'P 1'
#
loop_
_entity.id
_entity.type
_entity.pdbx_description
1 polymer ?
#
loop_
_entity_poly.entity_id
_entity_poly.type
_entity_poly.pdbx_seq_one_letter_code
_entity_poly.pdbx_strand_id
1 'polypeptide(L)'
;MGDSTMEHVLQDLNLKAYTKTFIDEKITPDIVCKLSSHEMEALGVSSRADMMRLRTECVKYGTDKPQRVRSQCGPPNFDIPKSILENFLENGCEVSYISKLLTVSQSTIYRRMAAFGLSKRNFSQISDNELDVELGKILKDFPLCGETLLKQMLIIKRIRVPRWRLRESVH
;
A
#
# COMPACT_ATOMS: atom_id res chain seq x y z
N MET A 1 -16.53 20.46 -20.20
CA MET A 1 -17.36 19.39 -19.62
C MET A 1 -16.44 18.34 -19.01
N GLY A 2 -15.80 18.64 -17.88
CA GLY A 2 -14.87 17.71 -17.23
C GLY A 2 -15.01 17.88 -15.73
N ASP A 3 -15.30 16.77 -15.04
CA ASP A 3 -15.18 16.49 -13.59
C ASP A 3 -16.31 15.60 -13.00
N SER A 4 -17.04 14.83 -13.82
CA SER A 4 -18.04 13.90 -13.27
C SER A 4 -17.42 12.68 -12.57
N THR A 5 -16.22 12.25 -12.94
CA THR A 5 -15.69 10.96 -12.50
C THR A 5 -15.37 10.92 -10.99
N MET A 6 -14.73 11.96 -10.45
CA MET A 6 -14.38 11.99 -9.03
C MET A 6 -15.62 12.22 -8.15
N GLU A 7 -16.57 13.02 -8.63
CA GLU A 7 -17.85 13.25 -7.98
C GLU A 7 -18.67 11.96 -7.86
N HIS A 8 -18.76 11.17 -8.94
CA HIS A 8 -19.41 9.85 -8.92
C HIS A 8 -18.74 8.88 -7.94
N VAL A 9 -17.40 8.82 -7.92
CA VAL A 9 -16.65 7.94 -6.99
C VAL A 9 -16.93 8.31 -5.53
N LEU A 10 -16.93 9.60 -5.20
CA LEU A 10 -17.23 10.06 -3.85
C LEU A 10 -18.70 9.82 -3.49
N GLN A 11 -19.62 9.93 -4.45
CA GLN A 11 -21.03 9.64 -4.25
C GLN A 11 -21.27 8.15 -3.93
N ASP A 12 -20.65 7.24 -4.67
CA ASP A 12 -20.78 5.78 -4.47
C ASP A 12 -20.26 5.32 -3.11
N LEU A 13 -19.26 6.04 -2.57
CA LEU A 13 -18.68 5.76 -1.26
C LEU A 13 -19.34 6.52 -0.10
N ASN A 14 -20.40 7.30 -0.38
CA ASN A 14 -21.06 8.17 0.58
C ASN A 14 -20.11 9.23 1.20
N LEU A 15 -19.11 9.67 0.43
CA LEU A 15 -18.06 10.65 0.76
C LEU A 15 -18.30 12.02 0.10
N LYS A 16 -19.54 12.31 -0.30
CA LYS A 16 -19.96 13.56 -0.97
C LYS A 16 -19.59 14.86 -0.24
N ALA A 17 -19.34 14.79 1.06
CA ALA A 17 -18.91 15.95 1.86
C ALA A 17 -17.55 16.50 1.40
N TYR A 18 -16.71 15.67 0.77
CA TYR A 18 -15.36 16.04 0.35
C TYR A 18 -15.28 16.44 -1.14
N THR A 19 -16.38 16.34 -1.89
CA THR A 19 -16.42 16.62 -3.33
C THR A 19 -15.89 18.01 -3.66
N LYS A 20 -16.26 19.02 -2.86
CA LYS A 20 -15.79 20.40 -3.07
C LYS A 20 -14.27 20.52 -2.94
N THR A 21 -13.70 19.94 -1.89
CA THR A 21 -12.25 19.95 -1.65
C THR A 21 -11.49 19.23 -2.76
N PHE A 22 -11.99 18.08 -3.23
CA PHE A 22 -11.36 17.32 -4.31
C PHE A 22 -11.42 18.05 -5.65
N ILE A 23 -12.50 18.78 -5.94
CA ILE A 23 -12.61 19.61 -7.15
C ILE A 23 -11.69 20.84 -7.07
N ASP A 24 -11.70 21.55 -5.93
CA ASP A 24 -10.90 22.76 -5.72
C ASP A 24 -9.40 22.46 -5.85
N GLU A 25 -8.95 21.31 -5.31
CA GLU A 25 -7.56 20.82 -5.40
C GLU A 25 -7.26 20.04 -6.69
N LYS A 26 -8.22 19.93 -7.62
CA LYS A 26 -8.10 19.20 -8.90
C LYS A 26 -7.63 17.75 -8.75
N ILE A 27 -8.13 17.08 -7.71
CA ILE A 27 -7.77 15.70 -7.38
C ILE A 27 -8.51 14.74 -8.30
N THR A 28 -7.75 14.03 -9.13
CA THR A 28 -8.26 12.98 -10.01
C THR A 28 -8.11 11.59 -9.39
N PRO A 29 -8.84 10.56 -9.85
CA PRO A 29 -8.68 9.19 -9.36
C PRO A 29 -7.23 8.68 -9.41
N ASP A 30 -6.46 9.10 -10.41
CA ASP A 30 -5.04 8.76 -10.56
C ASP A 30 -4.15 9.44 -9.50
N ILE A 31 -4.49 10.66 -9.10
CA ILE A 31 -3.80 11.40 -8.03
C ILE A 31 -4.09 10.75 -6.68
N VAL A 32 -5.34 10.38 -6.39
CA VAL A 32 -5.75 9.73 -5.13
C VAL A 32 -4.91 8.49 -4.80
N CYS A 33 -4.54 7.71 -5.81
CA CYS A 33 -3.72 6.51 -5.65
C CYS A 33 -2.24 6.81 -5.31
N LYS A 34 -1.78 8.04 -5.57
CA LYS A 34 -0.40 8.51 -5.31
C LYS A 34 -0.28 9.32 -4.01
N LEU A 35 -1.40 9.82 -3.46
CA LEU A 35 -1.41 10.59 -2.22
C LEU A 35 -1.01 9.74 -1.01
N SER A 36 -0.18 10.31 -0.14
CA SER A 36 0.15 9.80 1.19
C SER A 36 -1.05 9.87 2.14
N SER A 37 -0.95 9.24 3.31
CA SER A 37 -2.01 9.35 4.34
C SER A 37 -2.19 10.79 4.83
N HIS A 38 -1.11 11.55 4.96
CA HIS A 38 -1.15 12.94 5.42
C HIS A 38 -1.82 13.87 4.39
N GLU A 39 -1.56 13.65 3.10
CA GLU A 39 -2.24 14.38 2.04
C GLU A 39 -3.73 14.03 1.98
N MET A 40 -4.10 12.78 2.23
CA MET A 40 -5.51 12.37 2.32
C MET A 40 -6.22 12.98 3.54
N GLU A 41 -5.52 13.11 4.67
CA GLU A 41 -6.02 13.82 5.85
C GLU A 41 -6.23 15.31 5.57
N ALA A 42 -5.30 15.94 4.83
CA ALA A 42 -5.43 17.34 4.40
C ALA A 42 -6.65 17.56 3.48
N LEU A 43 -7.02 16.54 2.70
CA LEU A 43 -8.27 16.54 1.90
C LEU A 43 -9.54 16.23 2.73
N GLY A 44 -9.40 16.03 4.04
CA GLY A 44 -10.52 15.77 4.97
C GLY A 44 -10.88 14.30 5.16
N VAL A 45 -10.21 13.37 4.47
CA VAL A 45 -10.46 11.92 4.59
C VAL A 45 -9.54 11.35 5.66
N SER A 46 -9.93 11.47 6.93
CA SER A 46 -9.11 11.03 8.09
C SER A 46 -9.23 9.54 8.43
N SER A 47 -10.33 8.91 8.03
CA SER A 47 -10.55 7.48 8.28
C SER A 47 -9.70 6.63 7.34
N ARG A 48 -8.80 5.83 7.91
CA ARG A 48 -7.95 4.90 7.13
C ARG A 48 -8.77 3.90 6.32
N ALA A 49 -9.93 3.49 6.83
CA ALA A 49 -10.85 2.62 6.12
C ALA A 49 -11.44 3.33 4.88
N ASP A 50 -11.83 4.59 5.02
CA ASP A 50 -12.38 5.39 3.92
C ASP A 50 -11.30 5.78 2.91
N MET A 51 -10.09 6.11 3.36
CA MET A 51 -8.93 6.27 2.47
C MET A 51 -8.71 5.01 1.63
N MET A 52 -8.83 3.83 2.24
CA MET A 52 -8.61 2.56 1.55
C MET A 52 -9.75 2.21 0.60
N ARG A 53 -11.01 2.48 0.98
CA ARG A 53 -12.19 2.35 0.11
C ARG A 53 -12.12 3.31 -1.08
N LEU A 54 -11.76 4.57 -0.83
CA LEU A 54 -11.59 5.59 -1.85
C LEU A 54 -10.52 5.22 -2.85
N ARG A 55 -9.33 4.83 -2.37
CA ARG A 55 -8.27 4.30 -3.24
C ARG A 55 -8.76 3.09 -4.05
N THR A 56 -9.49 2.18 -3.43
CA THR A 56 -10.00 0.97 -4.12
C THR A 56 -11.01 1.32 -5.22
N GLU A 57 -11.88 2.30 -5.00
CA GLU A 57 -12.88 2.71 -5.99
C GLU A 57 -12.24 3.53 -7.12
N CYS A 58 -11.35 4.47 -6.80
CA CYS A 58 -10.60 5.28 -7.77
C CYS A 58 -9.83 4.43 -8.79
N VAL A 59 -9.38 3.24 -8.40
CA VAL A 59 -8.64 2.30 -9.27
C VAL A 59 -9.48 1.81 -10.45
N LYS A 60 -10.81 1.75 -10.33
CA LYS A 60 -11.70 1.39 -11.44
C LYS A 60 -11.72 2.46 -12.53
N TYR A 61 -11.36 3.69 -12.18
CA TYR A 61 -11.45 4.87 -13.02
C TYR A 61 -10.08 5.49 -13.36
N GLY A 62 -8.99 4.96 -12.79
CA GLY A 62 -7.62 5.41 -13.05
C GLY A 62 -7.20 5.19 -14.51
N THR A 63 -6.66 6.23 -15.13
CA THR A 63 -6.20 6.25 -16.52
C THR A 63 -4.72 5.87 -16.66
N ASP A 64 -3.93 5.87 -15.57
CA ASP A 64 -2.52 5.46 -15.55
C ASP A 64 -2.36 3.93 -15.54
N LYS A 65 -2.68 3.28 -16.66
CA LYS A 65 -2.21 1.90 -16.92
C LYS A 65 -0.69 1.93 -17.10
N PRO A 66 0.08 0.99 -16.52
CA PRO A 66 1.52 0.97 -16.69
C PRO A 66 1.90 0.94 -18.18
N GLN A 67 2.69 1.93 -18.60
CA GLN A 67 3.07 2.10 -19.99
C GLN A 67 3.88 0.88 -20.46
N ARG A 68 3.56 0.38 -21.65
CA ARG A 68 4.35 -0.66 -22.31
C ARG A 68 5.64 -0.03 -22.84
N VAL A 69 6.77 -0.41 -22.27
CA VAL A 69 8.09 0.01 -22.75
C VAL A 69 8.55 -0.99 -23.80
N ARG A 70 9.04 -0.48 -24.94
CA ARG A 70 9.68 -1.31 -25.95
C ARG A 70 10.96 -1.90 -25.34
N SER A 71 10.99 -3.21 -25.18
CA SER A 71 12.23 -3.92 -24.83
C SER A 71 13.14 -3.98 -26.06
N GLN A 72 14.44 -3.80 -25.89
CA GLN A 72 15.42 -3.97 -26.98
C GLN A 72 15.47 -5.43 -27.47
N CYS A 73 14.96 -6.38 -26.67
CA CYS A 73 14.75 -7.76 -27.07
C CYS A 73 13.56 -8.36 -26.29
N GLY A 74 12.67 -9.07 -26.98
CA GLY A 74 11.47 -9.73 -26.41
C GLY A 74 10.20 -8.88 -26.37
N PRO A 75 9.07 -9.42 -25.84
CA PRO A 75 7.80 -8.72 -25.79
C PRO A 75 7.85 -7.42 -24.97
N PRO A 76 6.96 -6.44 -25.23
CA PRO A 76 6.90 -5.20 -24.46
C PRO A 76 6.75 -5.47 -22.96
N ASN A 77 7.59 -4.83 -22.15
CA ASN A 77 7.54 -4.96 -20.71
C ASN A 77 6.69 -3.82 -20.13
N PHE A 78 5.78 -4.14 -19.20
CA PHE A 78 5.10 -3.13 -18.40
C PHE A 78 6.13 -2.46 -17.51
N ASP A 79 6.23 -1.13 -17.56
CA ASP A 79 7.11 -0.41 -16.64
C ASP A 79 6.46 -0.32 -15.27
N ILE A 80 6.97 -1.13 -14.34
CA ILE A 80 6.54 -1.11 -12.95
C ILE A 80 7.81 -0.79 -12.15
N PRO A 81 7.91 0.44 -11.60
CA PRO A 81 9.06 0.83 -10.80
C PRO A 81 9.23 -0.08 -9.58
N LYS A 82 10.49 -0.34 -9.21
CA LYS A 82 10.84 -1.15 -8.05
C LYS A 82 10.20 -0.60 -6.76
N SER A 83 10.27 0.71 -6.57
CA SER A 83 9.72 1.42 -5.41
C SER A 83 8.22 1.20 -5.21
N ILE A 84 7.46 1.12 -6.31
CA ILE A 84 6.01 0.86 -6.27
C ILE A 84 5.75 -0.56 -5.76
N LEU A 85 6.47 -1.55 -6.28
CA LEU A 85 6.33 -2.93 -5.80
C LEU A 85 6.80 -3.09 -4.35
N GLU A 86 7.89 -2.42 -3.96
CA GLU A 86 8.36 -2.40 -2.57
C GLU A 86 7.31 -1.82 -1.65
N ASN A 87 6.72 -0.67 -1.99
CA ASN A 87 5.68 -0.04 -1.18
C ASN A 87 4.47 -0.96 -0.98
N PHE A 88 3.96 -1.58 -2.04
CA PHE A 88 2.84 -2.53 -1.90
C PHE A 88 3.21 -3.75 -1.08
N LEU A 89 4.41 -4.31 -1.30
CA LEU A 89 4.89 -5.45 -0.55
C LEU A 89 5.10 -5.11 0.92
N GLU A 90 5.64 -3.93 1.26
CA GLU A 90 5.82 -3.41 2.62
C GLU A 90 4.46 -3.26 3.33
N ASN A 91 3.48 -2.69 2.64
CA ASN A 91 2.09 -2.55 3.12
C ASN A 91 1.33 -3.89 3.23
N GLY A 92 1.95 -5.01 2.86
CA GLY A 92 1.37 -6.34 3.02
C GLY A 92 0.35 -6.71 1.94
N CYS A 93 0.32 -5.97 0.83
CA CYS A 93 -0.57 -6.26 -0.29
C CYS A 93 -0.25 -7.63 -0.92
N GLU A 94 -1.29 -8.41 -1.21
CA GLU A 94 -1.17 -9.65 -1.96
C GLU A 94 -0.80 -9.38 -3.43
N VAL A 95 -0.04 -10.29 -4.04
CA VAL A 95 0.29 -10.17 -5.48
C VAL A 95 -0.97 -10.16 -6.35
N SER A 96 -2.00 -10.93 -5.95
CA SER A 96 -3.30 -10.91 -6.62
C SER A 96 -3.96 -9.53 -6.57
N TYR A 97 -3.83 -8.81 -5.45
CA TYR A 97 -4.32 -7.44 -5.31
C TYR A 97 -3.51 -6.47 -6.17
N ILE A 98 -2.17 -6.53 -6.09
CA ILE A 98 -1.27 -5.69 -6.88
C ILE A 98 -1.51 -5.87 -8.39
N SER A 99 -1.79 -7.11 -8.83
CA SER A 99 -2.06 -7.41 -10.23
C SER A 99 -3.35 -6.75 -10.73
N LYS A 100 -4.41 -6.77 -9.92
CA LYS A 100 -5.68 -6.09 -10.23
C LYS A 100 -5.48 -4.58 -10.23
N LEU A 101 -4.76 -4.07 -9.24
CA LEU A 101 -4.46 -2.66 -9.06
C LEU A 101 -3.71 -2.06 -10.26
N LEU A 102 -2.66 -2.74 -10.71
CA LEU A 102 -1.86 -2.29 -11.85
C LEU A 102 -2.43 -2.74 -13.20
N THR A 103 -3.59 -3.39 -13.21
CA THR A 103 -4.24 -3.95 -14.42
C THR A 103 -3.27 -4.80 -15.27
N VAL A 104 -2.49 -5.66 -14.60
CA VAL A 104 -1.54 -6.58 -15.24
C VAL A 104 -1.75 -8.00 -14.73
N SER A 105 -1.26 -9.00 -15.47
CA SER A 105 -1.26 -10.38 -14.98
C SER A 105 -0.42 -10.53 -13.72
N GLN A 106 -0.79 -11.45 -12.82
CA GLN A 106 0.04 -11.83 -11.67
C GLN A 106 1.45 -12.26 -12.12
N SER A 107 1.54 -12.96 -13.26
CA SER A 107 2.81 -13.37 -13.87
C SER A 107 3.72 -12.18 -14.19
N THR A 108 3.17 -11.03 -14.60
CA THR A 108 3.93 -9.79 -14.80
C THR A 108 4.52 -9.27 -13.49
N ILE A 109 3.74 -9.30 -12.41
CA ILE A 109 4.19 -8.88 -11.08
C ILE A 109 5.29 -9.81 -10.57
N TYR A 110 5.08 -11.13 -10.62
CA TYR A 110 6.10 -12.11 -10.21
C TYR A 110 7.40 -11.97 -11.02
N ARG A 111 7.30 -11.76 -12.34
CA ARG A 111 8.48 -11.52 -13.19
C ARG A 111 9.25 -10.28 -12.77
N ARG A 112 8.57 -9.17 -12.49
CA ARG A 112 9.19 -7.92 -12.01
C ARG A 112 9.77 -8.08 -10.60
N MET A 113 9.08 -8.77 -9.70
CA MET A 113 9.60 -9.09 -8.36
C MET A 113 10.90 -9.90 -8.46
N ALA A 114 10.93 -10.95 -9.30
CA ALA A 114 12.13 -11.74 -9.52
C ALA A 114 13.30 -10.91 -10.08
N ALA A 115 13.02 -10.03 -11.07
CA ALA A 115 14.03 -9.14 -11.64
C ALA A 115 14.64 -8.16 -10.61
N PHE A 116 13.88 -7.78 -9.58
CA PHE A 116 14.32 -6.88 -8.52
C PHE A 116 14.78 -7.60 -7.24
N GLY A 117 14.75 -8.93 -7.20
CA GLY A 117 15.03 -9.71 -6.00
C GLY A 117 14.02 -9.48 -4.86
N LEU A 118 12.79 -9.07 -5.18
CA LEU A 118 11.75 -8.80 -4.20
C LEU A 118 11.02 -10.08 -3.80
N SER A 119 10.88 -10.28 -2.49
CA SER A 119 10.06 -11.36 -1.93
C SER A 119 9.06 -10.78 -0.95
N LYS A 120 7.87 -11.38 -0.90
CA LYS A 120 6.90 -11.13 0.18
C LYS A 120 7.51 -11.43 1.57
N ARG A 121 8.59 -12.21 1.61
CA ARG A 121 9.36 -12.60 2.79
C ARG A 121 10.61 -11.73 3.03
N ASN A 122 10.68 -10.51 2.46
CA ASN A 122 11.73 -9.57 2.82
C ASN A 122 11.54 -9.16 4.30
N PHE A 123 12.23 -9.87 5.18
CA PHE A 123 12.32 -9.58 6.61
C PHE A 123 13.44 -8.57 6.84
N SER A 124 13.24 -7.69 7.82
CA SER A 124 14.26 -6.74 8.25
C SER A 124 15.45 -7.51 8.83
N GLN A 125 16.66 -7.02 8.53
CA GLN A 125 17.90 -7.50 9.14
C GLN A 125 18.02 -6.92 10.56
N ILE A 126 17.13 -7.34 11.45
CA ILE A 126 17.13 -6.98 12.87
C ILE A 126 17.61 -8.19 13.67
N SER A 127 18.48 -7.97 14.65
CA SER A 127 18.92 -9.03 15.59
C SER A 127 17.80 -9.39 16.59
N ASP A 128 17.91 -10.53 17.26
CA ASP A 128 16.93 -10.93 18.28
C ASP A 128 16.93 -9.94 19.46
N ASN A 129 18.11 -9.50 19.91
CA ASN A 129 18.24 -8.50 20.98
C ASN A 129 17.56 -7.16 20.64
N GLU A 130 17.75 -6.66 19.41
CA GLU A 130 17.10 -5.41 18.98
C GLU A 130 15.59 -5.57 18.84
N LEU A 131 15.14 -6.74 18.40
CA LEU A 131 13.72 -7.08 18.34
C LEU A 131 13.11 -7.08 19.74
N ASP A 132 13.74 -7.73 20.72
CA ASP A 132 13.27 -7.79 22.10
C ASP A 132 13.19 -6.40 22.74
N VAL A 133 14.18 -5.54 22.47
CA VAL A 133 14.17 -4.14 22.94
C VAL A 133 13.00 -3.36 22.35
N GLU A 134 12.72 -3.49 21.05
CA GLU A 134 11.59 -2.81 20.42
C GLU A 134 10.25 -3.36 20.90
N LEU A 135 10.15 -4.68 21.08
CA LEU A 135 8.96 -5.32 21.63
C LEU A 135 8.71 -4.94 23.08
N GLY A 136 9.76 -4.84 23.90
CA GLY A 136 9.67 -4.37 25.28
C GLY A 136 9.15 -2.94 25.39
N LYS A 137 9.53 -2.04 24.47
CA LYS A 137 8.95 -0.68 24.39
C LYS A 137 7.45 -0.74 24.09
N ILE A 138 7.05 -1.54 23.10
CA ILE A 138 5.63 -1.67 22.71
C ILE A 138 4.80 -2.30 23.83
N LEU A 139 5.31 -3.34 24.49
CA LEU A 139 4.62 -4.03 25.58
C LEU A 139 4.51 -3.18 26.85
N LYS A 140 5.49 -2.29 27.10
CA LYS A 140 5.40 -1.30 28.18
C LYS A 140 4.24 -0.33 27.96
N ASP A 141 4.04 0.11 26.72
CA ASP A 141 2.95 1.02 26.36
C ASP A 141 1.60 0.29 26.22
N PHE A 142 1.63 -0.99 25.82
CA PHE A 142 0.45 -1.82 25.55
C PHE A 142 0.59 -3.25 26.16
N PRO A 143 0.41 -3.41 27.49
CA PRO A 143 0.69 -4.67 28.18
C PRO A 143 -0.25 -5.83 27.82
N LEU A 144 -1.43 -5.55 27.28
CA LEU A 144 -2.41 -6.57 26.83
C LEU A 144 -2.41 -6.77 25.30
N CYS A 145 -1.35 -6.34 24.63
CA CYS A 145 -1.22 -6.39 23.18
C CYS A 145 -1.03 -7.84 22.69
N GLY A 146 -1.97 -8.35 21.90
CA GLY A 146 -1.85 -9.66 21.27
C GLY A 146 -0.87 -9.67 20.08
N GLU A 147 -0.41 -10.87 19.69
CA GLU A 147 0.58 -11.10 18.62
C GLU A 147 0.27 -10.35 17.31
N THR A 148 -1.01 -10.33 16.92
CA THR A 148 -1.46 -9.63 15.69
C THR A 148 -1.21 -8.13 15.76
N LEU A 149 -1.47 -7.51 16.91
CA LEU A 149 -1.29 -6.07 17.09
C LEU A 149 0.19 -5.72 17.21
N LEU A 150 0.98 -6.52 17.94
CA LEU A 150 2.45 -6.44 17.99
C LEU A 150 3.07 -6.48 16.59
N LYS A 151 2.63 -7.43 15.76
CA LYS A 151 3.07 -7.52 14.36
C LYS A 151 2.77 -6.25 13.57
N GLN A 152 1.59 -5.65 13.75
CA GLN A 152 1.23 -4.40 13.06
C GLN A 152 2.09 -3.23 13.54
N MET A 153 2.37 -3.13 14.84
CA MET A 153 3.23 -2.08 15.40
C MET A 153 4.66 -2.15 14.86
N LEU A 154 5.21 -3.37 14.72
CA LEU A 154 6.50 -3.57 14.06
C LEU A 154 6.46 -3.16 12.59
N ILE A 155 5.40 -3.51 11.85
CA ILE A 155 5.22 -3.09 10.46
C ILE A 155 5.20 -1.55 10.33
N ILE A 156 4.51 -0.85 11.24
CA ILE A 156 4.50 0.63 11.27
C ILE A 156 5.91 1.19 11.48
N LYS A 157 6.74 0.52 12.30
CA LYS A 157 8.17 0.84 12.50
C LYS A 157 9.08 0.37 11.37
N ARG A 158 8.52 -0.14 10.26
CA ARG A 158 9.24 -0.76 9.14
C ARG A 158 10.10 -1.97 9.53
N ILE A 159 9.73 -2.65 10.62
CA ILE A 159 10.35 -3.88 11.08
C ILE A 159 9.45 -5.05 10.65
N ARG A 160 9.97 -5.91 9.78
CA ARG A 160 9.34 -7.17 9.39
C ARG A 160 10.12 -8.34 9.94
N VAL A 161 9.48 -9.12 10.79
CA VAL A 161 10.06 -10.34 11.34
C VAL A 161 9.19 -11.56 11.00
N PRO A 162 9.79 -12.74 10.86
CA PRO A 162 9.05 -13.99 10.77
C PRO A 162 8.15 -14.19 12.00
N ARG A 163 7.00 -14.85 11.80
CA ARG A 163 6.06 -15.14 12.89
C ARG A 163 6.71 -15.97 14.02
N TRP A 164 7.65 -16.85 13.68
CA TRP A 164 8.33 -17.67 14.68
C TRP A 164 9.24 -16.81 15.59
N ARG A 165 10.07 -15.92 15.04
CA ARG A 165 10.88 -14.96 15.81
C ARG A 165 10.02 -14.07 16.72
N LEU A 166 8.90 -13.56 16.19
CA LEU A 166 7.98 -12.77 17.00
C LEU A 166 7.41 -13.54 18.20
N ARG A 167 7.21 -14.85 18.09
CA ARG A 167 6.69 -15.66 19.19
C ARG A 167 7.76 -16.00 20.22
N GLU A 168 8.99 -16.24 19.78
CA GLU A 168 10.12 -16.48 20.69
C GLU A 168 10.44 -15.24 21.53
N SER A 169 10.36 -14.04 20.94
CA SER A 169 10.61 -12.77 21.65
C SER A 169 9.50 -12.29 22.59
N VAL A 170 8.33 -12.95 22.60
CA VAL A 170 7.16 -12.56 23.43
C VAL A 170 6.96 -13.51 24.61
N HIS A 171 7.78 -14.56 24.73
CA HIS A 171 7.83 -15.45 25.90
C HIS A 171 8.90 -15.02 26.89
#